data_AF-A0A9W9CPE9-F1
#
_entry.id   AF-A0A9W9CPE9-F1
#
_cell.length_a   1.000
_cell.length_b   1.000
_cell.length_c   1.000
_cell.angle_alpha   90.00
_cell.angle_beta   90.00
_cell.angle_gamma   90.00
#
_symmetry.space_group_name_H-M   'P 1'
#
loop_
_entity.id
_entity.type
_entity.pdbx_description
1 polymer ?
#
loop_
_entity_poly.entity_id
_entity_poly.type
_entity_poly.pdbx_seq_one_letter_code
_entity_poly.pdbx_strand_id
1 'polypeptide(L)'
;MSSITLSARLGTEDSEEAERASDDGSLRITIEVQRAQRGLMGYSIPIRDELSPRFLGLLPLMDKARKVRLVIWPGFDWWAGGLPQPLRGVDKPETPSLSKSGTTRPNTASVAIGKVLERLPAIQELNVDVLMSAADGSRWDLPDNKWEKVQPWLNEPISIHGGRALKKVVRRLAAVWKPSQAAEAFYTQIETDQGSGKPWKVERKGDMRTPTLRSLCEPEEIEYLETGTVDECFERSY
;
A
#
# COMPACT_ATOMS: atom_id res chain seq x y z
N MET A 1 -32.04 14.25 -12.84
CA MET A 1 -31.01 13.70 -11.92
C MET A 1 -29.72 13.56 -12.72
N SER A 2 -28.80 14.50 -12.56
CA SER A 2 -27.50 14.45 -13.24
C SER A 2 -26.64 13.37 -12.58
N SER A 3 -26.45 12.24 -13.27
CA SER A 3 -25.42 11.25 -12.92
C SER A 3 -24.07 11.95 -13.03
N ILE A 4 -23.45 12.25 -11.89
CA ILE A 4 -22.05 12.67 -11.84
C ILE A 4 -21.25 11.39 -12.09
N THR A 5 -21.04 11.06 -13.36
CA THR A 5 -20.14 9.98 -13.75
C THR A 5 -18.72 10.49 -13.54
N LEU A 6 -18.23 10.37 -12.29
CA LEU A 6 -16.81 10.42 -12.00
C LEU A 6 -16.12 9.47 -12.99
N SER A 7 -15.12 10.00 -13.69
CA SER A 7 -14.34 9.32 -14.72
C SER A 7 -14.12 7.85 -14.40
N ALA A 8 -14.94 6.96 -14.98
CA ALA A 8 -14.82 5.53 -14.78
C ALA A 8 -13.39 5.11 -15.14
N ARG A 9 -12.71 4.40 -14.25
CA ARG A 9 -11.43 3.78 -14.56
C ARG A 9 -11.71 2.57 -15.44
N LEU A 10 -11.76 2.80 -16.76
CA LEU A 10 -12.00 1.77 -17.76
C LEU A 10 -11.00 0.61 -17.56
N GLY A 11 -11.52 -0.59 -17.29
CA GLY A 11 -10.74 -1.81 -17.06
C GLY A 11 -10.27 -2.04 -15.61
N THR A 12 -10.68 -1.20 -14.64
CA THR A 12 -10.46 -1.44 -13.21
C THR A 12 -11.74 -1.25 -12.39
N GLU A 13 -12.90 -1.50 -12.99
CA GLU A 13 -14.22 -1.32 -12.37
C GLU A 13 -14.33 -2.11 -11.05
N ASP A 14 -13.81 -3.34 -11.06
CA ASP A 14 -13.75 -4.22 -9.88
C ASP A 14 -12.90 -3.64 -8.74
N SER A 15 -11.82 -2.92 -9.08
CA SER A 15 -10.97 -2.25 -8.09
C SER A 15 -11.69 -1.04 -7.47
N GLU A 16 -12.47 -0.31 -8.27
CA GLU A 16 -13.25 0.83 -7.79
C GLU A 16 -14.42 0.40 -6.89
N GLU A 17 -15.07 -0.72 -7.20
CA GLU A 17 -16.11 -1.30 -6.34
C GLU A 17 -15.54 -1.71 -4.98
N ALA A 18 -14.37 -2.36 -4.95
CA ALA A 18 -13.73 -2.80 -3.71
C ALA A 18 -13.28 -1.63 -2.83
N GLU A 19 -12.78 -0.57 -3.46
CA GLU A 19 -12.48 0.69 -2.78
C GLU A 19 -13.73 1.26 -2.10
N ARG A 20 -14.85 1.33 -2.82
CA ARG A 20 -16.13 1.86 -2.33
C ARG A 20 -16.73 1.00 -1.23
N ALA A 21 -16.63 -0.33 -1.34
CA ALA A 21 -17.11 -1.26 -0.33
C ALA A 21 -16.44 -1.04 1.04
N SER A 22 -15.28 -0.39 1.05
CA SER A 22 -14.54 -0.10 2.27
C SER A 22 -14.77 1.33 2.80
N ASP A 23 -15.51 2.21 2.10
CA ASP A 23 -15.61 3.63 2.44
C ASP A 23 -16.14 3.89 3.85
N ASP A 24 -15.48 4.79 4.58
CA ASP A 24 -15.84 5.20 5.94
C ASP A 24 -16.34 6.67 6.00
N GLY A 25 -16.67 7.24 4.85
CA GLY A 25 -17.07 8.65 4.70
C GLY A 25 -15.92 9.67 4.77
N SER A 26 -14.66 9.22 4.93
CA SER A 26 -13.50 10.10 4.82
C SER A 26 -13.15 10.43 3.37
N LEU A 27 -12.39 11.51 3.15
CA LEU A 27 -11.85 11.85 1.84
C LEU A 27 -10.94 10.72 1.37
N ARG A 28 -11.35 9.99 0.32
CA ARG A 28 -10.56 8.93 -0.30
C ARG A 28 -9.82 9.44 -1.53
N ILE A 29 -8.53 9.13 -1.62
CA ILE A 29 -7.70 9.37 -2.81
C ILE A 29 -7.05 8.04 -3.19
N THR A 30 -7.17 7.66 -4.44
CA THR A 30 -6.55 6.44 -4.96
C THR A 30 -5.24 6.77 -5.67
N ILE A 31 -4.20 6.01 -5.36
CA ILE A 31 -2.85 6.12 -5.89
C ILE A 31 -2.48 4.76 -6.50
N GLU A 32 -1.95 4.78 -7.72
CA GLU A 32 -1.38 3.59 -8.34
C GLU A 32 0.13 3.73 -8.39
N VAL A 33 0.86 2.74 -7.87
CA VAL A 33 2.31 2.80 -7.72
C VAL A 33 2.92 1.58 -8.40
N GLN A 34 3.82 1.78 -9.37
CA GLN A 34 4.50 0.68 -10.07
C GLN A 34 3.55 -0.32 -10.76
N ARG A 35 2.26 -0.01 -10.86
CA ARG A 35 1.25 -0.83 -11.53
C ARG A 35 1.23 -0.45 -13.01
N ALA A 36 1.52 -1.41 -13.88
CA ALA A 36 1.44 -1.18 -15.31
C ALA A 36 -0.03 -1.03 -15.71
N GLN A 37 -0.45 0.18 -16.07
CA GLN A 37 -1.79 0.42 -16.59
C GLN A 37 -1.84 0.09 -18.09
N ARG A 38 -2.82 -0.74 -18.47
CA ARG A 38 -3.16 -1.02 -19.87
C ARG A 38 -4.50 -0.38 -20.19
N GLY A 39 -4.55 0.38 -21.28
CA GLY A 39 -5.81 0.91 -21.81
C GLY A 39 -6.66 -0.19 -22.44
N LEU A 40 -7.89 0.17 -22.82
CA LEU A 40 -8.93 -0.74 -23.36
C LEU A 40 -8.45 -1.61 -24.55
N MET A 41 -7.44 -1.14 -25.29
CA MET A 41 -6.86 -1.84 -26.46
C MET A 41 -5.40 -2.26 -26.24
N GLY A 42 -4.98 -2.42 -24.98
CA GLY A 42 -3.63 -2.87 -24.63
C GLY A 42 -2.53 -1.81 -24.79
N TYR A 43 -2.86 -0.57 -25.12
CA TYR A 43 -1.87 0.52 -25.16
C TYR A 43 -1.40 0.86 -23.73
N SER A 44 -0.12 1.19 -23.61
CA SER A 44 0.47 1.62 -22.34
C SER A 44 -0.06 3.00 -21.97
N ILE A 45 -0.57 3.17 -20.74
CA ILE A 45 -0.86 4.49 -20.19
C ILE A 45 0.44 5.06 -19.65
N PRO A 46 0.85 6.28 -20.06
CA PRO A 46 2.12 6.86 -19.62
C PRO A 46 2.13 7.08 -18.11
N ILE A 47 3.28 6.74 -17.50
CA ILE A 47 3.56 6.97 -16.08
C ILE A 47 3.47 8.47 -15.81
N ARG A 48 2.79 8.84 -14.73
CA ARG A 48 2.67 10.23 -14.27
C ARG A 48 3.40 10.39 -12.95
N ASP A 49 4.36 11.29 -12.92
CA ASP A 49 5.06 11.64 -11.69
C ASP A 49 4.35 12.76 -10.92
N GLU A 50 3.44 13.48 -11.56
CA GLU A 50 2.73 14.64 -10.99
C GLU A 50 1.25 14.36 -10.69
N LEU A 51 0.70 15.12 -9.73
CA LEU A 51 -0.71 15.04 -9.36
C LEU A 51 -1.60 15.47 -10.53
N SER A 52 -2.75 14.81 -10.69
CA SER A 52 -3.63 15.10 -11.82
C SER A 52 -4.17 16.54 -11.75
N PRO A 53 -4.37 17.22 -12.90
CA PRO A 53 -5.00 18.55 -12.92
C PRO A 53 -6.39 18.57 -12.28
N ARG A 54 -7.13 17.45 -12.36
CA ARG A 54 -8.43 17.30 -11.70
C ARG A 54 -8.30 17.29 -10.18
N PHE A 55 -7.30 16.60 -9.64
CA PHE A 55 -6.99 16.64 -8.21
C PHE A 55 -6.69 18.07 -7.76
N LEU A 56 -5.86 18.79 -8.52
CA LEU A 56 -5.52 20.19 -8.22
C LEU A 56 -6.76 21.11 -8.25
N GLY A 57 -7.67 20.91 -9.19
CA GLY A 57 -8.93 21.65 -9.27
C GLY A 57 -9.89 21.42 -8.10
N LEU A 58 -9.78 20.28 -7.40
CA LEU A 58 -10.61 19.95 -6.24
C LEU A 58 -10.01 20.43 -4.91
N LEU A 59 -8.76 20.92 -4.88
CA LEU A 59 -8.09 21.35 -3.65
C LEU A 59 -8.91 22.32 -2.79
N PRO A 60 -9.63 23.32 -3.34
CA PRO A 60 -10.45 24.23 -2.53
C PRO A 60 -11.55 23.54 -1.72
N LEU A 61 -11.99 22.35 -2.14
CA LEU A 61 -13.00 21.56 -1.43
C LEU A 61 -12.39 20.66 -0.33
N MET A 62 -11.07 20.47 -0.36
CA MET A 62 -10.34 19.54 0.50
C MET A 62 -9.43 20.26 1.51
N ASP A 63 -9.33 21.59 1.45
CA ASP A 63 -8.40 22.43 2.22
C ASP A 63 -8.50 22.25 3.74
N LYS A 64 -9.72 21.99 4.22
CA LYS A 64 -10.05 21.81 5.65
C LYS A 64 -10.11 20.36 6.07
N ALA A 65 -9.91 19.41 5.17
CA ALA A 65 -9.87 18.00 5.54
C ALA A 65 -8.83 17.78 6.65
N ARG A 66 -9.22 17.05 7.69
CA ARG A 66 -8.35 16.66 8.81
C ARG A 66 -7.95 15.19 8.76
N LYS A 67 -8.78 14.39 8.10
CA LYS A 67 -8.60 12.97 7.90
C LYS A 67 -8.67 12.67 6.41
N VAL A 68 -7.72 11.88 5.92
CA VAL A 68 -7.70 11.38 4.53
C VAL A 68 -7.38 9.90 4.53
N ARG A 69 -7.98 9.19 3.58
CA ARG A 69 -7.67 7.81 3.27
C ARG A 69 -7.01 7.74 1.90
N LEU A 70 -5.79 7.22 1.86
CA LEU A 70 -5.07 6.92 0.64
C LEU A 70 -5.19 5.42 0.38
N VAL A 71 -5.74 5.06 -0.77
CA VAL A 71 -5.77 3.68 -1.24
C VAL A 71 -4.67 3.51 -2.28
N ILE A 72 -3.81 2.52 -2.07
CA ILE A 72 -2.67 2.24 -2.94
C ILE A 72 -2.91 0.90 -3.62
N TRP A 73 -2.87 0.91 -4.95
CA TRP A 73 -2.77 -0.29 -5.76
C TRP A 73 -1.34 -0.42 -6.29
N PRO A 74 -0.48 -1.19 -5.63
CA PRO A 74 0.89 -1.38 -6.08
C PRO A 74 0.99 -2.41 -7.22
N GLY A 75 2.12 -2.41 -7.93
CA GLY A 75 2.49 -3.43 -8.89
C GLY A 75 3.03 -4.73 -8.26
N PHE A 76 3.29 -5.73 -9.10
CA PHE A 76 3.82 -7.05 -8.70
C PHE A 76 5.08 -6.97 -7.83
N ASP A 77 6.05 -6.13 -8.22
CA ASP A 77 7.35 -6.01 -7.56
C ASP A 77 7.26 -5.58 -6.08
N TRP A 78 6.12 -5.01 -5.67
CA TRP A 78 5.87 -4.64 -4.28
C TRP A 78 5.69 -5.85 -3.36
N TRP A 79 5.17 -6.94 -3.92
CA TRP A 79 4.77 -8.14 -3.18
C TRP A 79 5.62 -9.38 -3.48
N ALA A 80 6.24 -9.41 -4.66
CA ALA A 80 6.97 -10.56 -5.14
C ALA A 80 8.12 -10.97 -4.20
N GLY A 81 8.15 -12.26 -3.83
CA GLY A 81 9.36 -12.94 -3.41
C GLY A 81 10.37 -12.86 -4.55
N GLY A 82 11.67 -12.97 -4.24
CA GLY A 82 12.65 -13.03 -5.33
C GLY A 82 12.22 -14.09 -6.34
N LEU A 83 12.15 -13.74 -7.63
CA LEU A 83 11.90 -14.71 -8.70
C LEU A 83 12.76 -15.94 -8.44
N PRO A 84 12.25 -17.18 -8.63
CA PRO A 84 13.10 -18.35 -8.60
C PRO A 84 14.26 -18.08 -9.54
N GLN A 85 15.47 -17.96 -8.98
CA GLN A 85 16.65 -17.77 -9.82
C GLN A 85 16.67 -18.98 -10.75
N PRO A 86 16.67 -18.81 -12.08
CA PRO A 86 16.80 -19.95 -12.96
C PRO A 86 18.08 -20.66 -12.55
N LEU A 87 17.97 -21.96 -12.24
CA LEU A 87 19.06 -22.86 -11.86
C LEU A 87 20.34 -22.42 -12.57
N ARG A 88 21.21 -21.68 -11.86
CA ARG A 88 22.50 -21.24 -12.39
C ARG A 88 23.41 -22.47 -12.40
N GLY A 89 23.19 -23.32 -13.39
CA GLY A 89 24.21 -24.22 -13.86
C GLY A 89 25.36 -23.40 -14.43
N VAL A 90 26.55 -23.67 -13.89
CA VAL A 90 27.86 -23.47 -14.51
C VAL A 90 28.29 -22.00 -14.70
N ASP A 91 29.20 -21.59 -13.80
CA ASP A 91 30.33 -20.69 -14.02
C ASP A 91 30.09 -19.47 -14.95
N LYS A 92 29.40 -18.46 -14.42
CA LYS A 92 29.59 -17.08 -14.88
C LYS A 92 30.12 -16.23 -13.72
N PRO A 93 31.19 -15.45 -13.94
CA PRO A 93 31.81 -14.65 -12.89
C PRO A 93 30.77 -13.70 -12.30
N GLU A 94 30.82 -13.64 -10.98
CA GLU A 94 29.92 -12.94 -10.07
C GLU A 94 29.54 -11.54 -10.57
N THR A 95 28.34 -11.41 -11.16
CA THR A 95 27.57 -10.16 -10.99
C THR A 95 27.28 -10.04 -9.50
N PRO A 96 27.74 -8.99 -8.82
CA PRO A 96 27.63 -8.90 -7.38
C PRO A 96 26.16 -8.94 -6.97
N SER A 97 25.90 -9.94 -6.14
CA SER A 97 24.80 -10.04 -5.19
C SER A 97 24.20 -8.67 -4.82
N LEU A 98 22.91 -8.48 -5.13
CA LEU A 98 22.05 -7.47 -4.52
C LEU A 98 21.80 -7.84 -3.05
N SER A 99 22.85 -7.87 -2.26
CA SER A 99 22.75 -7.87 -0.80
C SER A 99 23.85 -6.97 -0.25
N LYS A 100 23.39 -5.98 0.54
CA LYS A 100 24.11 -4.96 1.32
C LYS A 100 24.29 -3.57 0.67
N SER A 101 23.64 -2.61 1.35
CA SER A 101 23.74 -1.15 1.32
C SER A 101 23.43 -0.44 -0.01
N GLY A 102 22.25 0.17 -0.06
CA GLY A 102 21.86 1.10 -1.12
C GLY A 102 20.64 1.93 -0.73
N THR A 103 20.66 2.59 0.43
CA THR A 103 19.80 3.74 0.67
C THR A 103 20.15 4.82 -0.36
N THR A 104 19.20 5.18 -1.22
CA THR A 104 19.16 6.53 -1.81
C THR A 104 17.85 6.85 -2.51
N ARG A 105 17.10 5.86 -3.02
CA ARG A 105 15.82 6.15 -3.65
C ARG A 105 14.68 5.99 -2.65
N PRO A 106 13.93 7.07 -2.36
CA PRO A 106 12.78 6.98 -1.48
C PRO A 106 11.73 6.05 -2.08
N ASN A 107 11.03 5.31 -1.22
CA ASN A 107 9.95 4.44 -1.65
C ASN A 107 8.92 5.25 -2.47
N THR A 108 8.54 4.73 -3.64
CA THR A 108 7.66 5.44 -4.59
C THR A 108 6.28 5.73 -4.02
N ALA A 109 5.76 4.88 -3.13
CA ALA A 109 4.51 5.17 -2.42
C ALA A 109 4.70 6.33 -1.45
N SER A 110 5.78 6.35 -0.65
CA SER A 110 6.06 7.46 0.28
C SER A 110 6.26 8.79 -0.47
N VAL A 111 6.87 8.78 -1.66
CA VAL A 111 6.97 9.96 -2.53
C VAL A 111 5.59 10.44 -2.97
N ALA A 112 4.75 9.53 -3.48
CA ALA A 112 3.40 9.87 -3.95
C ALA A 112 2.52 10.41 -2.80
N ILE A 113 2.56 9.76 -1.63
CA ILE A 113 1.88 10.21 -0.42
C ILE A 113 2.37 11.61 -0.04
N GLY A 114 3.68 11.85 -0.09
CA GLY A 114 4.27 13.16 0.21
C GLY A 114 3.71 14.27 -0.67
N LYS A 115 3.67 14.06 -1.99
CA LYS A 115 3.09 15.03 -2.93
C LYS A 115 1.63 15.34 -2.61
N VAL A 116 0.83 14.34 -2.22
CA VAL A 116 -0.57 14.56 -1.81
C VAL A 116 -0.63 15.39 -0.53
N LEU A 117 0.15 15.04 0.49
CA LEU A 117 0.15 15.73 1.78
C LEU A 117 0.68 17.17 1.69
N GLU A 118 1.62 17.46 0.78
CA GLU A 118 2.08 18.83 0.50
C GLU A 118 0.94 19.74 0.03
N ARG A 119 -0.02 19.19 -0.70
CA ARG A 119 -1.21 19.93 -1.17
C ARG A 119 -2.34 19.97 -0.14
N LEU A 120 -2.28 19.13 0.89
CA LEU A 120 -3.29 19.01 1.95
C LEU A 120 -2.64 19.22 3.33
N PRO A 121 -2.14 20.43 3.64
CA PRO A 121 -1.31 20.68 4.82
C PRO A 121 -2.05 20.53 6.15
N ALA A 122 -3.38 20.50 6.13
CA ALA A 122 -4.20 20.45 7.34
C ALA A 122 -4.52 19.02 7.81
N ILE A 123 -4.10 18.00 7.07
CA ILE A 123 -4.30 16.59 7.42
C ILE A 123 -3.54 16.25 8.70
N GLN A 124 -4.26 15.71 9.67
CA GLN A 124 -3.73 15.23 10.95
C GLN A 124 -3.82 13.71 11.07
N GLU A 125 -4.81 13.09 10.40
CA GLU A 125 -4.99 11.64 10.39
C GLU A 125 -4.89 11.10 8.96
N LEU A 126 -3.98 10.16 8.78
CA LEU A 126 -3.74 9.52 7.49
C LEU A 126 -3.99 8.02 7.61
N ASN A 127 -4.95 7.51 6.85
CA ASN A 127 -5.15 6.08 6.66
C ASN A 127 -4.59 5.68 5.30
N VAL A 128 -3.67 4.73 5.25
CA VAL A 128 -3.07 4.20 4.02
C VAL A 128 -3.40 2.73 3.90
N ASP A 129 -4.15 2.37 2.86
CA ASP A 129 -4.50 0.98 2.59
C ASP A 129 -3.82 0.54 1.32
N VAL A 130 -2.88 -0.38 1.44
CA VAL A 130 -2.22 -1.02 0.31
C VAL A 130 -3.00 -2.28 -0.02
N LEU A 131 -3.67 -2.26 -1.17
CA LEU A 131 -4.58 -3.31 -1.59
C LEU A 131 -3.90 -4.31 -2.51
N MET A 132 -4.13 -5.58 -2.25
CA MET A 132 -3.78 -6.70 -3.11
C MET A 132 -5.05 -7.32 -3.68
N SER A 133 -5.10 -7.57 -4.98
CA SER A 133 -6.13 -8.44 -5.56
C SER A 133 -5.81 -9.88 -5.15
N ALA A 134 -6.76 -10.58 -4.54
CA ALA A 134 -6.55 -11.96 -4.14
C ALA A 134 -6.24 -12.90 -5.33
N ALA A 135 -6.81 -12.61 -6.50
CA ALA A 135 -6.51 -13.34 -7.73
C ALA A 135 -5.07 -13.14 -8.22
N ASP A 136 -4.45 -12.01 -7.86
CA ASP A 136 -3.05 -11.76 -8.15
C ASP A 136 -2.17 -12.42 -7.07
N GLY A 137 -2.55 -12.33 -5.79
CA GLY A 137 -1.83 -12.94 -4.68
C GLY A 137 -1.68 -14.46 -4.78
N SER A 138 -2.67 -15.17 -5.31
CA SER A 138 -2.59 -16.64 -5.53
C SER A 138 -1.61 -17.04 -6.63
N ARG A 139 -1.15 -16.09 -7.45
CA ARG A 139 -0.18 -16.30 -8.54
C ARG A 139 1.21 -15.80 -8.20
N TRP A 140 1.39 -15.18 -7.03
CA TRP A 140 2.65 -14.59 -6.65
C TRP A 140 3.43 -15.58 -5.80
N ASP A 141 4.66 -15.87 -6.23
CA ASP A 141 5.66 -16.50 -5.37
C ASP A 141 5.97 -15.50 -4.24
N LEU A 142 5.20 -15.54 -3.17
CA LEU A 142 5.44 -14.71 -1.99
C LEU A 142 6.78 -15.12 -1.36
N PRO A 143 7.54 -14.18 -0.77
CA PRO A 143 8.77 -14.52 -0.09
C PRO A 143 8.50 -15.47 1.09
N ASP A 144 9.48 -16.33 1.40
CA ASP A 144 9.44 -17.20 2.59
C ASP A 144 9.13 -16.41 3.86
N ASN A 145 9.71 -15.21 3.97
CA ASN A 145 9.31 -14.21 4.96
C ASN A 145 8.34 -13.21 4.34
N LYS A 146 7.05 -13.41 4.62
CA LYS A 146 5.88 -12.66 4.11
C LYS A 146 6.03 -11.13 4.12
N TRP A 147 6.81 -10.59 5.04
CA TRP A 147 6.97 -9.13 5.21
C TRP A 147 8.23 -8.58 4.57
N GLU A 148 9.18 -9.40 4.14
CA GLU A 148 10.54 -9.00 3.78
C GLU A 148 10.59 -7.78 2.84
N LYS A 149 9.76 -7.77 1.79
CA LYS A 149 9.76 -6.72 0.76
C LYS A 149 9.05 -5.44 1.19
N VAL A 150 8.00 -5.56 1.99
CA VAL A 150 7.22 -4.41 2.47
C VAL A 150 7.81 -3.82 3.76
N GLN A 151 8.64 -4.59 4.47
CA GLN A 151 9.20 -4.21 5.76
C GLN A 151 10.02 -2.91 5.72
N PRO A 152 10.86 -2.64 4.70
CA PRO A 152 11.55 -1.36 4.58
C PRO A 152 10.57 -0.18 4.55
N TRP A 153 9.52 -0.27 3.72
CA TRP A 153 8.49 0.78 3.65
C TRP A 153 7.77 0.95 4.99
N LEU A 154 7.38 -0.15 5.66
CA LEU A 154 6.73 -0.12 6.98
C LEU A 154 7.63 0.51 8.07
N ASN A 155 8.95 0.44 7.89
CA ASN A 155 9.92 0.98 8.83
C ASN A 155 10.30 2.44 8.55
N GLU A 156 10.14 2.90 7.31
CA GLU A 156 10.44 4.27 6.91
C GLU A 156 9.32 5.26 7.28
N PRO A 157 9.62 6.56 7.37
CA PRO A 157 8.60 7.61 7.46
C PRO A 157 7.60 7.51 6.31
N ILE A 158 6.33 7.86 6.57
CA ILE A 158 5.28 7.79 5.54
C ILE A 158 5.51 8.78 4.38
N SER A 159 6.24 9.85 4.63
CA SER A 159 6.64 10.87 3.67
C SER A 159 7.90 11.59 4.14
N ILE A 160 8.72 12.05 3.20
CA ILE A 160 9.95 12.81 3.46
C ILE A 160 9.67 14.32 3.48
N HIS A 161 8.71 14.80 2.69
CA HIS A 161 8.51 16.23 2.43
C HIS A 161 7.10 16.76 2.75
N GLY A 162 6.21 15.92 3.26
CA GLY A 162 4.83 16.29 3.61
C GLY A 162 4.38 15.72 4.96
N GLY A 163 3.21 16.15 5.44
CA GLY A 163 2.61 15.57 6.64
C GLY A 163 3.12 16.13 7.97
N ARG A 164 3.64 17.36 8.00
CA ARG A 164 4.09 18.03 9.24
C ARG A 164 3.01 18.14 10.32
N ALA A 165 1.74 18.16 9.92
CA ALA A 165 0.60 18.23 10.82
C ALA A 165 0.07 16.84 11.25
N LEU A 166 0.64 15.75 10.72
CA LEU A 166 0.20 14.41 11.05
C LEU A 166 0.40 14.11 12.53
N LYS A 167 -0.65 13.56 13.13
CA LYS A 167 -0.68 13.05 14.50
C LYS A 167 -0.92 11.55 14.54
N LYS A 168 -1.49 11.00 13.47
CA LYS A 168 -1.80 9.58 13.38
C LYS A 168 -1.64 9.08 11.96
N VAL A 169 -0.92 7.98 11.80
CA VAL A 169 -0.81 7.23 10.54
C VAL A 169 -1.28 5.81 10.79
N VAL A 170 -2.21 5.32 9.98
CA VAL A 170 -2.62 3.92 9.99
C VAL A 170 -2.23 3.34 8.64
N ARG A 171 -1.34 2.35 8.62
CA ARG A 171 -0.98 1.58 7.43
C ARG A 171 -1.67 0.24 7.49
N ARG A 172 -2.38 -0.16 6.44
CA ARG A 172 -2.98 -1.48 6.31
C ARG A 172 -2.51 -2.14 5.02
N LEU A 173 -2.14 -3.41 5.12
CA LEU A 173 -2.02 -4.28 3.96
C LEU A 173 -3.28 -5.15 3.95
N ALA A 174 -4.03 -5.11 2.85
CA ALA A 174 -5.33 -5.75 2.77
C ALA A 174 -5.54 -6.47 1.45
N ALA A 175 -6.28 -7.58 1.50
CA ALA A 175 -6.66 -8.35 0.34
C ALA A 175 -8.10 -8.01 -0.09
N VAL A 176 -8.29 -7.84 -1.39
CA VAL A 176 -9.60 -7.73 -2.03
C VAL A 176 -9.92 -9.09 -2.65
N TRP A 177 -10.84 -9.81 -2.01
CA TRP A 177 -11.27 -11.14 -2.43
C TRP A 177 -12.35 -11.12 -3.51
N LYS A 178 -13.28 -10.17 -3.39
CA LYS A 178 -14.38 -9.94 -4.31
C LYS A 178 -14.60 -8.44 -4.47
N PRO A 179 -14.98 -7.95 -5.66
CA PRO A 179 -15.19 -6.51 -5.91
C PRO A 179 -16.17 -5.86 -4.93
N SER A 180 -17.27 -6.53 -4.61
CA SER A 180 -18.32 -6.01 -3.71
C SER A 180 -18.06 -6.23 -2.22
N GLN A 181 -16.90 -6.80 -1.85
CA GLN A 181 -16.53 -7.08 -0.48
C GLN A 181 -15.49 -6.07 0.02
N ALA A 182 -15.67 -5.57 1.24
CA ALA A 182 -14.67 -4.71 1.88
C ALA A 182 -13.31 -5.43 1.95
N ALA A 183 -12.23 -4.67 1.72
CA ALA A 183 -10.89 -5.22 1.78
C ALA A 183 -10.58 -5.76 3.19
N GLU A 184 -10.01 -6.96 3.25
CA GLU A 184 -9.71 -7.64 4.50
C GLU A 184 -8.24 -7.39 4.87
N ALA A 185 -8.02 -6.65 5.95
CA ALA A 185 -6.67 -6.34 6.41
C ALA A 185 -6.03 -7.57 7.08
N PHE A 186 -4.85 -7.96 6.59
CA PHE A 186 -4.00 -8.98 7.20
C PHE A 186 -2.80 -8.37 7.92
N TYR A 187 -2.55 -7.07 7.72
CA TYR A 187 -1.53 -6.32 8.45
C TYR A 187 -2.05 -4.93 8.78
N THR A 188 -1.83 -4.46 10.00
CA THR A 188 -2.15 -3.10 10.44
C THR A 188 -0.98 -2.56 11.26
N GLN A 189 -0.55 -1.35 10.96
CA GLN A 189 0.41 -0.58 11.74
C GLN A 189 -0.19 0.79 12.06
N ILE A 190 -0.22 1.16 13.32
CA ILE A 190 -0.71 2.44 13.82
C ILE A 190 0.47 3.18 14.40
N GLU A 191 0.70 4.39 13.91
CA GLU A 191 1.73 5.29 14.38
C GLU A 191 1.03 6.51 14.98
N THR A 192 1.36 6.85 16.23
CA THR A 192 0.74 7.97 16.94
C THR A 192 1.81 8.93 17.46
N ASP A 193 1.69 10.20 17.07
CA ASP A 193 2.52 11.29 17.58
C ASP A 193 2.32 11.43 19.08
N GLN A 194 3.42 11.47 19.82
CA GLN A 194 3.43 11.67 21.27
C GLN A 194 3.65 13.14 21.66
N GLY A 195 3.78 14.03 20.67
CA GLY A 195 4.02 15.46 20.83
C GLY A 195 5.48 15.83 20.56
N SER A 196 5.75 17.14 20.60
CA SER A 196 7.01 17.75 20.18
C SER A 196 8.25 17.07 20.76
N GLY A 197 9.11 16.54 19.88
CA GLY A 197 10.40 15.97 20.22
C GLY A 197 10.37 14.56 20.83
N LYS A 198 9.18 13.95 20.95
CA LYS A 198 9.05 12.55 21.39
C LYS A 198 9.03 11.61 20.19
N PRO A 199 9.53 10.38 20.35
CA PRO A 199 9.39 9.36 19.32
C PRO A 199 7.90 9.03 19.10
N TRP A 200 7.58 8.58 17.89
CA TRP A 200 6.26 8.06 17.56
C TRP A 200 6.03 6.73 18.25
N LYS A 201 4.85 6.54 18.82
CA LYS A 201 4.42 5.22 19.29
C LYS A 201 3.94 4.42 18.09
N VAL A 202 4.50 3.23 17.88
CA VAL A 202 4.15 2.31 16.79
C VAL A 202 3.56 1.04 17.38
N GLU A 203 2.36 0.68 16.95
CA GLU A 203 1.65 -0.55 17.29
C GLU A 203 1.35 -1.28 15.99
N ARG A 204 1.86 -2.49 15.81
CA ARG A 204 1.64 -3.25 14.57
C ARG A 204 1.26 -4.69 14.83
N LYS A 205 0.29 -5.14 14.06
CA LYS A 205 -0.25 -6.48 14.07
C LYS A 205 -0.33 -7.03 12.65
N GLY A 206 0.30 -8.16 12.42
CA GLY A 206 0.28 -8.89 11.15
C GLY A 206 -0.16 -10.32 11.37
N ASP A 207 -1.26 -10.72 10.76
CA ASP A 207 -1.75 -12.10 10.79
C ASP A 207 -2.48 -12.39 9.47
N MET A 208 -1.90 -13.27 8.65
CA MET A 208 -2.51 -13.70 7.39
C MET A 208 -3.73 -14.58 7.61
N ARG A 209 -3.99 -15.09 8.83
CA ARG A 209 -5.13 -15.97 9.13
C ARG A 209 -6.45 -15.22 9.25
N THR A 210 -6.73 -14.38 8.27
CA THR A 210 -8.00 -13.68 8.15
C THR A 210 -9.14 -14.68 7.92
N PRO A 211 -10.38 -14.39 8.34
CA PRO A 211 -11.53 -15.26 8.11
C PRO A 211 -11.63 -15.79 6.67
N THR A 212 -11.42 -14.93 5.66
CA THR A 212 -11.51 -15.37 4.26
C THR A 212 -10.36 -16.31 3.90
N LEU A 213 -9.11 -15.97 4.24
CA LEU A 213 -7.97 -16.83 3.89
C LEU A 213 -8.06 -18.19 4.59
N ARG A 214 -8.48 -18.24 5.85
CA ARG A 214 -8.74 -19.51 6.58
C ARG A 214 -9.79 -20.37 5.89
N SER A 215 -10.80 -19.77 5.27
CA SER A 215 -11.86 -20.53 4.59
C SER A 215 -11.42 -21.12 3.24
N LEU A 216 -10.29 -20.65 2.69
CA LEU A 216 -9.77 -21.03 1.38
C LEU A 216 -8.57 -21.97 1.46
N CYS A 217 -7.91 -22.07 2.61
CA CYS A 217 -6.73 -22.91 2.82
C CYS A 217 -7.11 -24.31 3.30
N GLU A 218 -6.37 -25.30 2.81
CA GLU A 218 -6.43 -26.66 3.34
C GLU A 218 -5.79 -26.73 4.73
N PRO A 219 -6.12 -27.72 5.58
CA PRO A 219 -5.59 -27.82 6.95
C PRO A 219 -4.06 -27.78 7.05
N GLU A 220 -3.35 -28.33 6.06
CA GLU A 220 -1.89 -28.38 5.98
C GLU A 220 -1.28 -27.00 5.65
N GLU A 221 -2.03 -26.11 4.99
CA GLU A 221 -1.58 -24.77 4.62
C GLU A 221 -1.81 -23.75 5.75
N ILE A 222 -2.67 -24.07 6.72
CA ILE A 222 -2.95 -23.20 7.87
C ILE A 222 -1.69 -22.98 8.71
N GLU A 223 -0.84 -23.99 8.86
CA GLU A 223 0.42 -23.88 9.60
C GLU A 223 1.37 -22.88 8.91
N TYR A 224 1.40 -22.87 7.56
CA TYR A 224 2.14 -21.84 6.84
C TYR A 224 1.58 -20.45 7.12
N LEU A 225 0.26 -20.27 7.24
CA LEU A 225 -0.35 -18.98 7.60
C LEU A 225 0.06 -18.49 9.00
N GLU A 226 0.36 -19.40 9.94
CA GLU A 226 0.81 -19.10 11.30
C GLU A 226 2.24 -18.57 11.37
N THR A 227 3.06 -18.85 10.36
CA THR A 227 4.43 -18.34 10.33
C THR A 227 4.45 -16.82 10.19
N GLY A 228 5.39 -16.17 10.90
CA GLY A 228 5.61 -14.74 10.75
C GLY A 228 4.47 -13.85 11.23
N THR A 229 3.64 -14.29 12.18
CA THR A 229 2.71 -13.36 12.87
C THR A 229 3.50 -12.26 13.56
N VAL A 230 2.99 -11.04 13.50
CA VAL A 230 3.59 -9.86 14.14
C VAL A 230 2.59 -9.34 15.15
N ASP A 231 3.04 -9.09 16.37
CA ASP A 231 2.31 -8.33 17.40
C ASP A 231 3.34 -7.58 18.24
N GLU A 232 3.53 -6.30 17.92
CA GLU A 232 4.61 -5.49 18.46
C GLU A 232 4.13 -4.08 18.82
N CYS A 233 4.71 -3.54 19.88
CA CYS A 233 4.52 -2.17 20.32
C CYS A 233 5.88 -1.58 20.71
N PHE A 234 6.29 -0.48 20.07
CA PHE A 234 7.59 0.15 20.30
C PHE A 234 7.58 1.64 19.95
N GLU A 235 8.65 2.34 20.30
CA GLU A 235 8.86 3.75 19.97
C GLU A 235 9.81 3.89 18.76
N ARG A 236 9.53 4.84 17.86
CA ARG A 236 10.33 5.10 16.67
C ARG A 236 10.62 6.59 16.49
N SER A 237 11.88 6.91 16.30
CA SER A 237 12.31 8.23 15.81
C SER A 237 12.51 8.18 14.30
N TYR A 238 12.13 9.24 13.62
CA TYR A 238 12.25 9.40 12.17
C TYR A 238 13.34 10.39 11.80
#